data_AF-A0AAX0Z1B2-F1
#
_entry.id   AF-A0AAX0Z1B2-F1
#
_cell.length_a   1.000
_cell.length_b   1.000
_cell.length_c   1.000
_cell.angle_alpha   90.00
_cell.angle_beta   90.00
_cell.angle_gamma   90.00
#
_symmetry.space_group_name_H-M   'P 1'
#
loop_
_entity.id
_entity.type
_entity.pdbx_description
1 polymer ?
#
loop_
_entity_poly.entity_id
_entity_poly.type
_entity_poly.pdbx_seq_one_letter_code
_entity_poly.pdbx_strand_id
1 'polypeptide(L)'
;MKKSTLLVICVLSALSFSSVSLVAQANDRPTTLPSERSGLQIWNKETVYTKGDSARYLGRLWVAKWWTQGDRPQRDNESGPWTLVRLIDNDNNPIKPNNFKVTRYRAGVKYSAGDRVRMPNGNVYRCRDWPATPWCELEGYAPGKTQHWRDAWSRVN
;
A
#
# COMPACT_ATOMS: atom_id res chain seq x y z
N MET A 1 -26.16 -13.70 -55.91
CA MET A 1 -27.15 -14.81 -55.86
C MET A 1 -26.40 -16.13 -55.91
N LYS A 2 -26.40 -16.84 -54.77
CA LYS A 2 -26.19 -18.29 -54.49
C LYS A 2 -25.18 -19.10 -55.35
N LYS A 3 -24.07 -19.53 -54.72
CA LYS A 3 -23.25 -20.70 -55.11
C LYS A 3 -22.80 -21.40 -53.81
N SER A 4 -23.58 -22.35 -53.27
CA SER A 4 -23.47 -23.81 -53.43
C SER A 4 -22.09 -24.41 -53.06
N THR A 5 -21.89 -24.61 -51.75
CA THR A 5 -21.76 -25.91 -51.05
C THR A 5 -20.93 -27.08 -51.65
N LEU A 6 -19.91 -27.47 -50.85
CA LEU A 6 -19.36 -28.82 -50.52
C LEU A 6 -18.24 -29.52 -51.35
N LEU A 7 -17.14 -29.75 -50.60
CA LEU A 7 -16.32 -30.99 -50.39
C LEU A 7 -15.36 -31.56 -51.46
N VAL A 8 -14.34 -32.24 -50.89
CA VAL A 8 -13.46 -33.33 -51.42
C VAL A 8 -11.99 -32.91 -51.62
N ILE A 9 -11.15 -33.03 -50.57
CA ILE A 9 -10.22 -34.14 -50.23
C ILE A 9 -8.87 -34.09 -50.99
N CYS A 10 -7.83 -33.77 -50.21
CA CYS A 10 -6.55 -34.48 -50.05
C CYS A 10 -5.93 -35.14 -51.29
N VAL A 11 -4.78 -34.65 -51.78
CA VAL A 11 -3.55 -35.48 -51.88
C VAL A 11 -2.28 -34.67 -52.22
N LEU A 12 -1.19 -35.06 -51.54
CA LEU A 12 0.21 -35.20 -52.00
C LEU A 12 0.99 -33.97 -52.50
N SER A 13 2.01 -33.55 -51.75
CA SER A 13 3.43 -33.53 -52.21
C SER A 13 4.37 -32.96 -51.14
N ALA A 14 5.45 -33.70 -50.87
CA ALA A 14 6.58 -33.26 -50.05
C ALA A 14 7.47 -32.27 -50.83
N LEU A 15 8.11 -31.32 -50.14
CA LEU A 15 9.55 -31.01 -50.23
C LEU A 15 9.90 -29.80 -49.34
N SER A 16 11.02 -29.96 -48.64
CA SER A 16 11.75 -29.07 -47.74
C SER A 16 12.05 -27.67 -48.29
N PHE A 17 12.17 -26.66 -47.40
CA PHE A 17 13.37 -25.84 -47.17
C PHE A 17 13.14 -24.93 -45.93
N SER A 18 14.04 -25.08 -44.95
CA SER A 18 14.81 -24.06 -44.18
C SER A 18 14.18 -22.68 -43.91
N SER A 19 14.32 -21.99 -42.77
CA SER A 19 14.98 -22.19 -41.48
C SER A 19 14.85 -20.85 -40.70
N VAL A 20 15.17 -20.89 -39.40
CA VAL A 20 15.68 -19.80 -38.54
C VAL A 20 14.71 -19.05 -37.61
N SER A 21 15.14 -19.10 -36.34
CA SER A 21 14.95 -18.20 -35.19
C SER A 21 13.58 -18.05 -34.55
N LEU A 22 13.41 -18.77 -33.43
CA LEU A 22 12.72 -18.19 -32.28
C LEU A 22 13.78 -17.51 -31.39
N VAL A 23 13.98 -16.21 -31.55
CA VAL A 23 14.62 -15.37 -30.52
C VAL A 23 13.63 -14.30 -30.13
N ALA A 24 13.26 -14.32 -28.84
CA ALA A 24 13.10 -13.20 -27.92
C ALA A 24 12.02 -13.53 -26.89
N GLN A 25 12.46 -13.72 -25.66
CA GLN A 25 11.62 -13.67 -24.47
C GLN A 25 10.88 -12.33 -24.43
N ALA A 26 9.57 -12.38 -24.21
CA ALA A 26 8.90 -11.36 -23.44
C ALA A 26 8.11 -12.11 -22.37
N ASN A 27 8.63 -12.09 -21.14
CA ASN A 27 7.75 -12.13 -19.98
C ASN A 27 6.77 -10.96 -20.21
N ASP A 28 5.51 -11.26 -20.48
CA ASP A 28 4.43 -10.26 -20.45
C ASP A 28 4.23 -9.80 -18.99
N ARG A 29 5.24 -9.12 -18.47
CA ARG A 29 5.11 -8.19 -17.36
C ARG A 29 4.31 -7.04 -17.94
N PRO A 30 3.09 -6.75 -17.45
CA PRO A 30 2.36 -5.57 -17.90
C PRO A 30 3.23 -4.36 -17.60
N THR A 31 3.83 -3.80 -18.65
CA THR A 31 4.47 -2.48 -18.60
C THR A 31 3.37 -1.48 -18.91
N THR A 32 2.63 -1.12 -17.87
CA THR A 32 1.83 0.11 -17.84
C THR A 32 2.63 1.14 -17.06
N LEU A 33 3.21 2.11 -17.77
CA LEU A 33 3.74 3.37 -17.22
C LEU A 33 3.25 4.50 -18.12
N PRO A 34 3.22 5.76 -17.66
CA PRO A 34 2.58 6.30 -16.47
C PRO A 34 1.71 7.52 -16.85
N SER A 35 1.11 8.21 -15.87
CA SER A 35 0.40 9.50 -16.01
C SER A 35 -1.07 9.45 -16.47
N GLU A 36 -1.98 9.47 -15.49
CA GLU A 36 -2.90 10.60 -15.29
C GLU A 36 -3.75 10.30 -14.06
N ARG A 37 -3.42 10.96 -12.95
CA ARG A 37 -4.38 11.77 -12.19
C ARG A 37 -3.62 12.38 -11.04
N SER A 38 -3.73 13.70 -10.97
CA SER A 38 -3.48 14.53 -9.81
C SER A 38 -4.37 14.07 -8.64
N GLY A 39 -4.06 12.89 -8.12
CA GLY A 39 -4.87 12.12 -7.19
C GLY A 39 -3.93 11.14 -6.51
N LEU A 40 -3.49 11.51 -5.32
CA LEU A 40 -2.61 10.73 -4.46
C LEU A 40 -2.98 9.23 -4.46
N GLN A 41 -2.09 8.40 -5.00
CA GLN A 41 -2.26 6.95 -5.12
C GLN A 41 -2.29 6.29 -3.73
N ILE A 42 -3.20 5.34 -3.48
CA ILE A 42 -3.16 4.50 -2.26
C ILE A 42 -1.99 3.52 -2.39
N TRP A 43 -1.16 3.41 -1.35
CA TRP A 43 -0.02 2.49 -1.34
C TRP A 43 -0.48 1.05 -1.60
N ASN A 44 0.19 0.40 -2.54
CA ASN A 44 0.00 -0.98 -2.95
C ASN A 44 1.38 -1.67 -2.98
N LYS A 45 1.45 -2.87 -2.37
CA LYS A 45 2.68 -3.69 -2.28
C LYS A 45 3.22 -4.13 -3.65
N GLU A 46 2.37 -4.24 -4.67
CA GLU A 46 2.72 -4.76 -5.99
C GLU A 46 3.22 -3.66 -6.93
N THR A 47 2.93 -2.40 -6.60
CA THR A 47 3.37 -1.24 -7.36
C THR A 47 4.85 -0.94 -7.07
N VAL A 48 5.60 -0.68 -8.14
CA VAL A 48 6.94 -0.11 -8.07
C VAL A 48 6.82 1.41 -7.92
N TYR A 49 7.49 1.96 -6.91
CA TYR A 49 7.62 3.39 -6.70
C TYR A 49 9.07 3.80 -6.94
N THR A 50 9.24 4.93 -7.60
CA THR A 50 10.53 5.55 -7.88
C THR A 50 10.70 6.82 -7.05
N LYS A 51 11.90 7.40 -7.04
CA LYS A 51 12.19 8.59 -6.25
C LYS A 51 11.22 9.73 -6.58
N GLY A 52 10.58 10.29 -5.56
CA GLY A 52 9.60 11.37 -5.69
C GLY A 52 8.15 10.90 -5.81
N ASP A 53 7.92 9.62 -6.10
CA ASP A 53 6.57 9.09 -6.16
C ASP A 53 5.88 9.17 -4.80
N SER A 54 4.60 9.54 -4.83
CA SER A 54 3.79 9.80 -3.66
C SER A 54 2.76 8.70 -3.45
N ALA A 55 2.63 8.22 -2.23
CA ALA A 55 1.63 7.21 -1.87
C ALA A 55 0.93 7.56 -0.55
N ARG A 56 -0.35 7.23 -0.47
CA ARG A 56 -1.15 7.32 0.74
C ARG A 56 -1.09 6.02 1.50
N TYR A 57 -0.76 6.10 2.77
CA TYR A 57 -0.77 4.92 3.62
C TYR A 57 -1.18 5.34 5.03
N LEU A 58 -2.28 4.78 5.52
CA LEU A 58 -2.81 5.00 6.88
C LEU A 58 -3.03 6.49 7.21
N GLY A 59 -3.78 7.19 6.36
CA GLY A 59 -4.11 8.62 6.57
C GLY A 59 -2.91 9.56 6.49
N ARG A 60 -1.85 9.15 5.78
CA ARG A 60 -0.60 9.90 5.61
C ARG A 60 -0.15 9.88 4.18
N LEU A 61 0.46 10.98 3.76
CA LEU A 61 1.17 11.11 2.50
C LEU A 61 2.65 10.79 2.72
N TRP A 62 3.15 9.85 1.93
CA TRP A 62 4.54 9.41 1.90
C TRP A 62 5.16 9.66 0.54
N VAL A 63 6.44 9.99 0.51
CA VAL A 63 7.22 10.11 -0.73
C VAL A 63 8.35 9.10 -0.72
N ALA A 64 8.52 8.39 -1.82
CA ALA A 64 9.62 7.44 -1.99
C ALA A 64 10.95 8.18 -2.18
N LYS A 65 11.97 7.78 -1.43
CA LYS A 65 13.32 8.33 -1.49
C LYS A 65 14.13 7.76 -2.66
N TRP A 66 13.83 6.52 -3.04
CA TRP A 66 14.46 5.76 -4.14
C TRP A 66 13.51 4.66 -4.62
N TRP A 67 13.95 3.84 -5.59
CA TRP A 67 13.19 2.70 -6.11
C TRP A 67 12.79 1.75 -4.97
N THR A 68 11.51 1.41 -4.87
CA THR A 68 11.01 0.46 -3.87
C THR A 68 9.78 -0.26 -4.41
N GLN A 69 9.61 -1.52 -4.00
CA GLN A 69 8.43 -2.32 -4.26
C GLN A 69 8.17 -3.20 -3.04
N GLY A 70 6.93 -3.21 -2.55
CA GLY A 70 6.54 -4.04 -1.40
C GLY A 70 6.91 -3.48 -0.02
N ASP A 71 7.86 -2.55 0.08
CA ASP A 71 8.21 -1.92 1.36
C ASP A 71 7.07 -1.02 1.87
N ARG A 72 6.65 -1.25 3.12
CA ARG A 72 5.58 -0.48 3.76
C ARG A 72 6.12 0.86 4.27
N PRO A 73 5.40 1.98 4.07
CA PRO A 73 5.73 3.23 4.72
C PRO A 73 5.57 3.13 6.24
N GLN A 74 6.61 3.51 6.97
CA GLN A 74 6.67 3.43 8.43
C GLN A 74 7.30 4.72 8.97
N ARG A 75 6.67 5.34 9.97
CA ARG A 75 7.15 6.62 10.52
C ARG A 75 8.44 6.44 11.27
N ASP A 76 8.52 5.36 12.04
CA ASP A 76 9.61 5.10 12.96
C ASP A 76 10.80 4.40 12.26
N ASN A 77 10.76 4.28 10.93
CA ASN A 77 11.81 3.70 10.10
C ASN A 77 12.42 4.76 9.17
N GLU A 78 13.23 5.65 9.74
CA GLU A 78 13.87 6.74 9.00
C GLU A 78 14.88 6.26 7.96
N SER A 79 15.45 5.05 8.11
CA SER A 79 16.33 4.44 7.12
C SER A 79 15.58 3.78 5.96
N GLY A 80 14.25 3.64 6.08
CA GLY A 80 13.42 3.03 5.06
C GLY A 80 13.25 3.89 3.81
N PRO A 81 12.67 3.32 2.74
CA PRO A 81 12.54 3.97 1.44
C PRO A 81 11.50 5.09 1.42
N TRP A 82 10.72 5.27 2.49
CA TRP A 82 9.62 6.22 2.54
C TRP A 82 9.92 7.37 3.48
N THR A 83 9.60 8.59 3.06
CA THR A 83 9.59 9.80 3.90
C THR A 83 8.15 10.22 4.14
N LEU A 84 7.79 10.45 5.40
CA LEU A 84 6.50 11.04 5.72
C LEU A 84 6.49 12.52 5.33
N VAL A 85 5.49 12.93 4.54
CA VAL A 85 5.28 14.33 4.20
C VAL A 85 4.28 14.99 5.16
N ARG A 86 3.06 14.45 5.26
CA ARG A 86 1.99 15.04 6.09
C ARG A 86 0.84 14.06 6.37
N LEU A 87 -0.04 14.43 7.30
CA LEU A 87 -1.33 13.76 7.50
C LEU A 87 -2.33 14.20 6.42
N ILE A 88 -3.14 13.28 5.91
CA ILE A 88 -4.18 13.54 4.92
C ILE A 88 -5.47 12.79 5.27
N ASP A 89 -6.62 13.37 4.96
CA ASP A 89 -7.92 12.72 5.14
C ASP A 89 -8.22 11.75 3.98
N ASN A 90 -9.44 11.19 3.99
CA ASN A 90 -9.90 10.29 2.94
C ASN A 90 -9.96 10.99 1.56
N ASP A 91 -10.15 12.31 1.56
CA ASP A 91 -10.27 13.17 0.38
C ASP A 91 -8.93 13.84 0.00
N ASN A 92 -7.80 13.36 0.55
CA ASN A 92 -6.44 13.85 0.28
C ASN A 92 -6.09 15.24 0.81
N ASN A 93 -6.98 15.85 1.58
CA ASN A 93 -6.74 17.16 2.15
C ASN A 93 -5.83 17.03 3.38
N PRO A 94 -4.90 17.99 3.60
CA PRO A 94 -4.12 18.01 4.83
C PRO A 94 -5.05 18.07 6.05
N ILE A 95 -4.92 17.10 6.96
CA ILE A 95 -5.67 17.14 8.23
C ILE A 95 -5.03 18.20 9.12
N LYS A 96 -5.81 19.23 9.47
CA LYS A 96 -5.41 20.13 10.56
C LYS A 96 -5.37 19.35 11.88
N PRO A 97 -4.37 19.57 12.76
CA PRO A 97 -4.10 18.73 13.93
C PRO A 97 -5.26 18.60 14.95
N ASN A 98 -6.30 19.41 14.81
CA ASN A 98 -7.46 19.51 15.69
C ASN A 98 -8.76 18.85 15.17
N ASN A 99 -8.79 18.23 13.98
CA ASN A 99 -9.98 17.49 13.49
C ASN A 99 -9.80 15.95 13.49
N PHE A 100 -8.84 15.44 14.28
CA PHE A 100 -8.65 14.00 14.40
C PHE A 100 -9.76 13.40 15.28
N LYS A 101 -10.50 12.40 14.78
CA LYS A 101 -11.53 11.69 15.55
C LYS A 101 -10.87 10.86 16.65
N VAL A 102 -10.57 11.48 17.78
CA VAL A 102 -10.01 10.80 18.95
C VAL A 102 -11.13 10.11 19.71
N THR A 103 -11.21 8.78 19.60
CA THR A 103 -12.18 7.97 20.34
C THR A 103 -11.63 7.55 21.70
N ARG A 104 -12.49 7.14 22.65
CA ARG A 104 -12.01 6.49 23.88
C ARG A 104 -11.39 5.12 23.54
N TYR A 105 -10.30 4.75 24.21
CA TYR A 105 -9.72 3.41 24.09
C TYR A 105 -10.70 2.33 24.57
N ARG A 106 -10.75 1.20 23.85
CA ARG A 106 -11.54 0.02 24.16
C ARG A 106 -10.74 -1.24 23.81
N ALA A 107 -10.53 -2.12 24.78
CA ALA A 107 -9.91 -3.42 24.52
C ALA A 107 -10.79 -4.27 23.59
N GLY A 108 -10.15 -5.05 22.71
CA GLY A 108 -10.81 -5.90 21.71
C GLY A 108 -11.31 -5.14 20.47
N VAL A 109 -11.14 -3.81 20.40
CA VAL A 109 -11.41 -3.04 19.18
C VAL A 109 -10.17 -3.04 18.30
N LYS A 110 -10.34 -3.41 17.03
CA LYS A 110 -9.29 -3.32 16.02
C LYS A 110 -8.93 -1.87 15.78
N TYR A 111 -7.70 -1.52 16.12
CA TYR A 111 -7.11 -0.22 15.78
C TYR A 111 -6.14 -0.38 14.63
N SER A 112 -6.20 0.56 13.70
CA SER A 112 -5.22 0.68 12.62
C SER A 112 -4.04 1.53 13.05
N ALA A 113 -2.89 1.30 12.44
CA ALA A 113 -1.69 2.08 12.71
C ALA A 113 -1.97 3.56 12.45
N GLY A 114 -1.64 4.41 13.43
CA GLY A 114 -1.94 5.82 13.40
C GLY A 114 -3.26 6.27 14.03
N ASP A 115 -4.18 5.35 14.33
CA ASP A 115 -5.39 5.67 15.08
C ASP A 115 -5.03 6.28 16.43
N ARG A 116 -5.83 7.23 16.89
CA ARG A 116 -5.63 7.87 18.20
C ARG A 116 -6.79 7.59 19.12
N VAL A 117 -6.43 7.27 20.36
CA VAL A 117 -7.38 7.01 21.43
C VAL A 117 -7.10 7.92 22.62
N ARG A 118 -8.16 8.34 23.32
CA ARG A 118 -8.08 9.08 24.57
C ARG A 118 -8.31 8.14 25.74
N MET A 119 -7.42 8.21 26.72
CA MET A 119 -7.53 7.50 27.99
C MET A 119 -8.26 8.37 29.05
N PRO A 120 -8.80 7.78 30.13
CA PRO A 120 -9.51 8.53 31.18
C PRO A 120 -8.66 9.63 31.84
N ASN A 121 -7.33 9.48 31.85
CA ASN A 121 -6.38 10.50 32.33
C ASN A 121 -6.28 11.74 31.40
N GLY A 122 -7.06 11.80 30.33
CA GLY A 122 -7.07 12.91 29.37
C GLY A 122 -5.99 12.83 28.30
N ASN A 123 -5.01 11.94 28.44
CA ASN A 123 -3.92 11.78 27.48
C ASN A 123 -4.41 11.09 26.20
N VAL A 124 -3.86 11.53 25.08
CA VAL A 124 -4.10 10.93 23.76
C VAL A 124 -2.90 10.10 23.36
N TYR A 125 -3.17 8.90 22.85
CA TYR A 125 -2.17 7.95 22.40
C TYR A 125 -2.46 7.55 20.97
N ARG A 126 -1.41 7.34 20.19
CA ARG A 126 -1.46 6.92 18.80
C ARG A 126 -0.97 5.48 18.68
N CYS A 127 -1.76 4.62 18.04
CA CYS A 127 -1.37 3.25 17.73
C CYS A 127 -0.14 3.31 16.81
N ARG A 128 0.89 2.56 17.17
CA ARG A 128 2.14 2.53 16.41
C ARG A 128 1.95 1.84 15.07
N ASP A 129 2.88 2.13 14.18
CA ASP A 129 2.92 1.51 12.86
C ASP A 129 3.25 0.01 12.98
N TRP A 130 3.02 -0.73 11.90
CA TRP A 130 3.37 -2.16 11.83
C TRP A 130 4.85 -2.37 12.23
N PRO A 131 5.21 -3.40 13.03
CA PRO A 131 4.44 -4.57 13.43
C PRO A 131 3.64 -4.44 14.73
N ALA A 132 3.64 -3.27 15.36
CA ALA A 132 3.02 -3.06 16.67
C ALA A 132 1.48 -2.97 16.62
N THR A 133 0.91 -2.76 15.43
CA THR A 133 -0.53 -2.54 15.21
C THR A 133 -1.43 -3.63 15.81
N PRO A 134 -1.12 -4.94 15.71
CA PRO A 134 -1.93 -6.01 16.33
C PRO A 134 -1.98 -5.94 17.85
N TRP A 135 -1.03 -5.26 18.51
CA TRP A 135 -1.05 -5.11 19.95
C TRP A 135 -1.97 -3.99 20.42
N CYS A 136 -2.35 -3.06 19.53
CA CYS A 136 -3.20 -1.94 19.89
C CYS A 136 -4.61 -2.39 20.34
N GLU A 137 -5.10 -3.56 19.94
CA GLU A 137 -6.40 -4.07 20.40
C GLU A 137 -6.33 -4.80 21.76
N LEU A 138 -5.13 -5.16 22.22
CA LEU A 138 -4.94 -6.04 23.37
C LEU A 138 -4.96 -5.25 24.69
N GLU A 139 -5.68 -5.77 25.68
CA GLU A 139 -5.77 -5.14 27.01
C GLU A 139 -4.39 -5.02 27.69
N GLY A 140 -3.50 -6.00 27.51
CA GLY A 140 -2.14 -5.99 28.05
C GLY A 140 -1.26 -4.84 27.52
N TYR A 141 -1.68 -4.19 26.44
CA TYR A 141 -1.00 -3.06 25.82
C TYR A 141 -1.81 -1.76 25.96
N ALA A 142 -2.82 -1.71 26.84
CA ALA A 142 -3.67 -0.53 26.99
C ALA A 142 -2.84 0.75 27.25
N PRO A 143 -3.07 1.82 26.46
CA PRO A 143 -2.21 3.00 26.41
C PRO A 143 -2.08 3.69 27.77
N GLY A 144 -0.85 3.96 28.22
CA GLY A 144 -0.60 4.71 29.46
C GLY A 144 -1.09 4.06 30.76
N LYS A 145 -1.54 2.80 30.71
CA LYS A 145 -2.00 2.03 31.87
C LYS A 145 -1.07 0.86 32.21
N THR A 146 -0.69 0.06 31.21
CA THR A 146 0.09 -1.17 31.42
C THR A 146 1.59 -0.89 31.41
N GLN A 147 2.45 -1.90 31.61
CA GLN A 147 3.90 -1.75 31.43
C GLN A 147 4.33 -1.80 29.96
N HIS A 148 3.61 -2.57 29.13
CA HIS A 148 3.92 -2.83 27.72
C HIS A 148 3.27 -1.83 26.75
N TRP A 149 2.49 -0.88 27.25
CA TRP A 149 1.76 0.06 26.39
C TRP A 149 2.66 0.80 25.39
N ARG A 150 3.92 1.05 25.76
CA ARG A 150 4.89 1.75 24.90
C ARG A 150 5.27 0.94 23.66
N ASP A 151 5.06 -0.37 23.65
CA ASP A 151 5.36 -1.24 22.52
C ASP A 151 4.29 -1.11 21.44
N ALA A 152 3.04 -0.85 21.83
CA ALA A 152 1.89 -0.72 20.91
C ALA A 152 1.50 0.75 20.62
N TRP A 153 1.74 1.65 21.57
CA TRP A 153 1.25 3.03 21.52
C TRP A 153 2.38 4.05 21.71
N SER A 154 2.16 5.24 21.16
CA SER A 154 2.99 6.42 21.34
C SER A 154 2.14 7.56 21.91
N ARG A 155 2.62 8.27 22.93
CA ARG A 155 1.89 9.43 23.46
C ARG A 155 1.91 10.56 22.44
N VAL A 156 0.76 11.20 22.23
CA VAL A 156 0.64 12.40 21.41
C VAL A 156 0.78 13.61 22.34
N ASN A 157 1.79 14.43 22.09
CA ASN A 157 1.97 15.72 22.75
C ASN A 157 1.20 16.82 22.01
#